data_AF-A0A969NVN1-F1
#
_entry.id   AF-A0A969NVN1-F1
#
_cell.length_a   1.000
_cell.length_b   1.000
_cell.length_c   1.000
_cell.angle_alpha   90.00
_cell.angle_beta   90.00
_cell.angle_gamma   90.00
#
_symmetry.space_group_name_H-M   'P 1'
#
loop_
_entity.id
_entity.type
_entity.pdbx_description
1 polymer ?
#
loop_
_entity_poly.entity_id
_entity_poly.type
_entity_poly.pdbx_seq_one_letter_code
_entity_poly.pdbx_strand_id
1 'polypeptide(L)' 'MPYTEEEGGLLNNFAREPQMYTAEEPNSAQKRNYAIFGVLAFLLLGGVVAVAVYASSVS' A
#
# COMPACT_ATOMS: atom_id res chain seq x y z
N MET A 1 -18.93 -1.37 33.68
CA MET A 1 -17.47 -1.56 33.53
C MET A 1 -17.22 -1.97 32.09
N PRO A 2 -16.10 -1.63 31.43
CA PRO A 2 -15.88 -1.91 30.00
C PRO A 2 -15.81 -3.40 29.62
N TYR A 3 -16.04 -4.30 30.59
CA TYR A 3 -16.03 -5.76 30.46
C TYR A 3 -17.35 -6.41 30.91
N THR A 4 -18.39 -5.63 31.20
CA THR A 4 -19.72 -6.10 31.62
C THR A 4 -20.81 -5.65 30.63
N GLU A 5 -20.44 -5.38 29.38
CA GLU A 5 -21.35 -4.85 28.34
C GLU A 5 -22.22 -5.94 27.69
N GLU A 6 -22.17 -7.18 28.19
CA GLU A 6 -23.10 -8.24 27.78
C GLU A 6 -24.47 -8.01 28.44
N GLU A 7 -25.57 -8.19 27.69
CA GLU A 7 -26.96 -7.98 28.19
C GLU A 7 -27.28 -8.81 29.46
N GLY A 8 -26.55 -9.90 29.71
CA GLY A 8 -26.68 -10.76 30.89
C GLY A 8 -25.86 -10.34 32.12
N GLY A 9 -25.08 -9.26 32.06
CA GLY A 9 -24.22 -8.79 33.17
C GLY A 9 -23.00 -9.69 33.45
N LEU A 10 -22.70 -10.63 32.56
CA LEU A 10 -21.54 -11.52 32.64
C LEU A 10 -20.26 -10.81 32.19
N LEU A 11 -19.12 -11.32 32.65
CA LEU A 11 -17.81 -10.87 32.20
C LEU A 11 -17.61 -11.28 30.73
N ASN A 12 -17.41 -10.29 29.87
CA ASN A 12 -17.13 -10.51 28.46
C ASN A 12 -15.69 -11.02 28.28
N ASN A 13 -15.55 -12.29 27.88
CA ASN A 13 -14.28 -12.94 27.53
C ASN A 13 -14.02 -13.00 26.00
N PHE A 14 -14.84 -12.35 25.19
CA PHE A 14 -14.57 -12.20 23.76
C PHE A 14 -13.43 -11.20 23.54
N ALA A 15 -12.60 -11.48 22.53
CA ALA A 15 -11.59 -10.53 22.10
C ALA A 15 -12.27 -9.25 21.63
N ARG A 16 -11.74 -8.07 22.02
CA ARG A 16 -12.18 -6.81 21.44
C ARG A 16 -11.91 -6.84 19.93
N GLU A 17 -12.95 -6.61 19.14
CA GLU A 17 -12.78 -6.44 17.71
C GLU A 17 -11.83 -5.26 17.46
N PRO A 18 -10.79 -5.43 16.63
CA PRO A 18 -9.93 -4.33 16.28
C PRO A 18 -10.73 -3.28 15.51
N GLN A 19 -10.45 -2.00 15.74
CA GLN A 19 -10.97 -0.94 14.90
C GLN A 19 -10.54 -1.20 13.45
N MET A 20 -11.53 -1.37 12.57
CA MET A 20 -11.30 -1.61 11.15
C MET A 20 -11.04 -0.26 10.47
N TYR A 21 -9.85 -0.10 9.88
CA TYR A 21 -9.52 1.06 9.06
C TYR A 21 -9.81 0.76 7.60
N THR A 22 -10.60 1.62 6.95
CA THR A 22 -10.86 1.53 5.51
C THR A 22 -9.73 2.17 4.72
N ALA A 23 -9.51 1.71 3.48
CA ALA A 23 -8.60 2.40 2.58
C ALA A 23 -9.13 3.81 2.28
N GLU A 24 -8.27 4.82 2.44
CA GLU A 24 -8.55 6.20 2.07
C GLU A 24 -8.05 6.46 0.65
N GLU A 25 -8.73 7.37 -0.07
CA GLU A 25 -8.23 7.81 -1.35
C GLU A 25 -6.91 8.58 -1.20
N PRO A 26 -5.99 8.49 -2.18
CA PRO A 26 -4.75 9.22 -2.09
C PRO A 26 -4.97 10.73 -2.18
N ASN A 27 -4.32 11.48 -1.30
CA ASN A 27 -4.33 12.94 -1.34
C ASN A 27 -3.53 13.48 -2.54
N SER A 28 -3.61 14.79 -2.81
CA SER A 28 -2.97 15.42 -3.97
C SER A 28 -1.45 15.23 -4.02
N ALA A 29 -0.77 15.19 -2.86
CA ALA A 29 0.67 14.95 -2.80
C ALA A 29 1.00 13.49 -3.14
N GLN A 30 0.22 12.53 -2.64
CA GLN A 30 0.37 11.11 -2.96
C GLN A 30 0.14 10.86 -4.45
N LYS A 31 -0.94 11.41 -5.04
CA LYS A 31 -1.23 11.31 -6.48
C LYS A 31 -0.06 11.83 -7.34
N ARG A 32 0.51 12.99 -6.99
CA ARG A 32 1.69 13.54 -7.68
C ARG A 32 2.91 12.63 -7.54
N ASN A 33 3.19 12.14 -6.34
CA ASN A 33 4.35 11.28 -6.09
C ASN A 33 4.22 9.94 -6.83
N TYR A 34 3.02 9.37 -6.93
CA TYR A 34 2.78 8.17 -7.72
C TYR A 34 3.07 8.38 -9.20
N ALA A 35 2.67 9.53 -9.77
CA ALA A 35 3.02 9.87 -11.14
C ALA A 35 4.54 9.98 -11.33
N ILE A 36 5.23 10.64 -10.41
CA ILE A 36 6.70 10.75 -10.42
C ILE A 36 7.34 9.36 -10.37
N PHE A 37 6.91 8.50 -9.44
CA PHE A 37 7.44 7.14 -9.32
C PHE A 37 7.16 6.30 -10.56
N GLY A 38 5.99 6.45 -11.18
CA GLY A 38 5.66 5.80 -12.45
C GLY A 38 6.62 6.20 -13.57
N VAL A 39 6.91 7.50 -13.71
CA VAL A 39 7.86 8.01 -14.70
C VAL A 39 9.28 7.49 -14.42
N LEU A 40 9.73 7.55 -13.17
CA LEU A 40 11.06 7.05 -12.79
C LEU A 40 11.21 5.56 -13.04
N ALA A 41 10.19 4.75 -12.70
CA ALA A 41 10.20 3.31 -12.94
C ALA A 41 10.23 3.00 -14.44
N PHE A 42 9.45 3.73 -15.25
CA PHE A 42 9.44 3.57 -16.70
C PHE A 42 10.80 3.89 -17.32
N LEU A 43 11.41 5.02 -16.92
CA LEU A 43 12.75 5.42 -17.40
C LEU A 43 13.82 4.42 -16.99
N LEU A 44 13.77 3.92 -15.75
CA LEU A 44 14.72 2.91 -15.26
C LEU A 44 14.62 1.62 -16.07
N LEU A 45 13.41 1.05 -16.18
CA LEU A 45 13.19 -0.19 -16.93
C LEU A 45 13.51 -0.01 -18.42
N GLY A 46 13.06 1.08 -19.03
CA GLY A 46 13.35 1.40 -20.42
C GLY A 46 14.86 1.56 -20.67
N GLY A 47 15.57 2.23 -19.76
CA GLY A 47 17.03 2.36 -19.82
C GLY A 47 17.75 1.02 -19.72
N VAL A 48 17.36 0.16 -18.78
CA VAL A 48 17.94 -1.19 -18.64
C VAL A 48 17.71 -2.02 -19.90
N VAL A 49 16.49 -2.01 -20.44
CA VAL A 49 16.17 -2.73 -21.69
C VAL A 49 16.97 -2.17 -22.86
N ALA A 50 17.06 -0.84 -22.99
CA ALA A 50 17.84 -0.21 -24.06
C ALA A 50 19.32 -0.60 -24.01
N VAL A 51 19.92 -0.61 -22.81
CA VAL A 51 21.31 -1.07 -22.61
C VAL A 51 21.45 -2.54 -22.99
N ALA A 52 20.53 -3.40 -22.56
CA ALA A 52 20.57 -4.83 -22.87
C ALA A 52 20.46 -5.09 -24.39
N VAL A 53 19.54 -4.40 -25.07
CA VAL A 53 19.38 -4.50 -26.52
C VAL A 53 20.64 -4.01 -27.24
N TYR A 54 21.17 -2.86 -26.85
CA TYR A 54 22.38 -2.31 -27.43
C TYR A 54 23.56 -3.27 -27.28
N ALA A 55 23.85 -3.73 -26.07
CA ALA A 55 24.94 -4.66 -25.77
C ALA A 55 24.80 -5.99 -26.54
N SER A 56 23.57 -6.51 -26.67
CA SER A 56 23.30 -7.74 -27.41
C SER A 56 23.47 -7.57 -28.92
N SER A 57 23.20 -6.37 -29.45
CA SER A 57 23.31 -6.09 -30.89
C SER A 57 24.74 -5.88 -31.39
N VAL A 58 25.68 -5.58 -30.49
CA VAL A 58 27.11 -5.37 -30.80
C VAL A 58 27.98 -6.61 -30.55
N SER A 59 27.38 -7.71 -30.08
CA SER A 59 28.01 -9.03 -29.91
C SER A 59 27.79 -9.89 -31.15
#